data_AF-A0A1Y1UQS0-F1
#
_entry.id   AF-A0A1Y1UQS0-F1
#
_cell.length_a   1.000
_cell.length_b   1.000
_cell.length_c   1.000
_cell.angle_alpha   90.00
_cell.angle_beta   90.00
_cell.angle_gamma   90.00
#
_symmetry.space_group_name_H-M   'P 1'
#
loop_
_entity.id
_entity.type
_entity.pdbx_description
1 polymer ?
#
loop_
_entity_poly.entity_id
_entity_poly.type
_entity_poly.pdbx_seq_one_letter_code
_entity_poly.pdbx_strand_id
1 'polypeptide(L)'
;MWHLSAASRLLFIPSTPRGHVQGVFLSRLAIEPMSAILPPAVLEWIEGTSIDPQSQDLISTASQIYLAILSAVCFIASYIAGSVLLSIEIFGAGLLLLVLLVSPPWSFLKRHPVKFLPARTKS
;
A
#
# COMPACT_ATOMS: atom_id res chain seq x y z
N MET A 1 28.63 31.63 -36.63
CA MET A 1 28.55 30.91 -37.92
C MET A 1 28.06 29.50 -37.61
N TRP A 2 27.00 29.10 -38.31
CA TRP A 2 26.27 27.83 -38.44
C TRP A 2 26.79 26.52 -37.82
N HIS A 3 25.82 25.61 -37.61
CA HIS A 3 25.84 24.15 -37.34
C HIS A 3 25.53 23.75 -35.88
N LEU A 4 24.47 23.01 -35.50
CA LEU A 4 23.49 22.20 -36.22
C LEU A 4 22.17 22.12 -35.41
N SER A 5 21.08 22.42 -36.11
CA SER A 5 19.73 21.92 -35.86
C SER A 5 19.59 20.58 -36.59
N ALA A 6 19.42 19.44 -35.88
CA ALA A 6 19.19 18.13 -36.54
C ALA A 6 18.75 16.98 -35.60
N ALA A 7 17.96 17.20 -34.53
CA ALA A 7 17.52 16.09 -33.67
C ALA A 7 16.05 16.10 -33.23
N SER A 8 15.18 16.93 -33.83
CA SER A 8 13.73 16.99 -33.51
C SER A 8 12.83 16.60 -34.68
N ARG A 9 13.22 15.64 -35.53
CA ARG A 9 12.42 15.35 -36.74
C ARG A 9 12.42 13.91 -37.26
N LEU A 10 12.44 12.89 -36.39
CA LEU A 10 12.11 11.52 -36.80
C LEU A 10 11.48 10.71 -35.66
N LEU A 11 10.24 11.06 -35.31
CA LEU A 11 9.24 10.07 -34.90
C LEU A 11 7.93 10.48 -35.56
N PHE A 12 7.95 10.37 -36.88
CA PHE A 12 6.75 10.33 -37.70
C PHE A 12 6.03 9.03 -37.34
N ILE A 13 5.14 9.09 -36.35
CA ILE A 13 4.20 8.01 -36.07
C ILE A 13 3.15 8.11 -37.17
N PRO A 14 3.09 7.16 -38.13
CA PRO A 14 1.96 7.12 -39.04
C PRO A 14 0.71 6.90 -38.17
N SER A 15 -0.24 7.83 -38.23
CA SER A 15 -1.58 7.62 -37.69
C SER A 15 -2.27 6.58 -38.57
N THR A 16 -1.99 5.30 -38.29
CA THR A 16 -2.68 4.17 -38.91
C THR A 16 -4.15 4.18 -38.49
N PRO A 17 -5.08 3.86 -39.42
CA PRO A 17 -6.51 3.96 -39.15
C PRO A 17 -6.93 2.98 -38.04
N ARG A 18 -7.84 3.47 -37.19
CA ARG A 18 -8.56 2.70 -36.18
C ARG A 18 -9.05 1.38 -36.74
N GLY A 19 -8.66 0.29 -36.09
CA GLY A 19 -9.24 -1.01 -36.39
C GLY A 19 -8.51 -2.16 -35.70
N HIS A 20 -8.99 -2.53 -34.52
CA HIS A 20 -9.05 -3.93 -34.07
C HIS A 20 -7.82 -4.69 -33.55
N VAL A 21 -6.57 -4.21 -33.65
CA VAL A 21 -5.42 -5.07 -33.27
C VAL A 21 -4.56 -4.61 -32.09
N GLN A 22 -4.62 -3.34 -31.67
CA GLN A 22 -3.86 -2.88 -30.49
C GLN A 22 -4.45 -3.34 -29.13
N GLY A 23 -5.72 -3.74 -29.11
CA GLY A 23 -6.39 -4.18 -27.88
C GLY A 23 -5.86 -5.49 -27.32
N VAL A 24 -5.26 -6.36 -28.14
CA VAL A 24 -4.80 -7.71 -27.75
C VAL A 24 -3.41 -7.68 -27.11
N PHE A 25 -2.53 -6.77 -27.55
CA PHE A 25 -1.18 -6.66 -27.00
C PHE A 25 -1.14 -5.92 -25.66
N LEU A 26 -1.96 -4.87 -25.51
CA LEU A 26 -2.08 -4.12 -24.26
C LEU A 26 -2.84 -4.89 -23.16
N SER A 27 -3.66 -5.88 -23.52
CA SER A 27 -4.30 -6.80 -22.56
C SER A 27 -3.37 -7.92 -22.10
N ARG A 28 -2.33 -8.28 -22.88
CA ARG A 28 -1.28 -9.25 -22.49
C ARG A 28 -0.15 -8.64 -21.65
N LEU A 29 0.04 -7.32 -21.75
CA LEU A 29 0.99 -6.52 -20.95
C LEU A 29 0.34 -5.91 -19.70
N ALA A 30 -0.99 -5.98 -19.60
CA ALA A 30 -1.66 -5.80 -18.33
C ALA A 30 -1.20 -6.94 -17.44
N ILE A 31 -0.43 -6.59 -16.41
CA ILE A 31 -0.17 -7.45 -15.25
C ILE A 31 -1.52 -8.08 -14.90
N GLU A 32 -1.67 -9.40 -15.15
CA GLU A 32 -2.90 -10.12 -14.82
C GLU A 32 -3.30 -9.71 -13.40
N PRO A 33 -4.54 -9.25 -13.18
CA PRO A 33 -4.93 -8.83 -11.85
C PRO A 33 -4.65 -10.01 -10.91
N MET A 34 -4.12 -9.74 -9.72
CA MET A 34 -3.79 -10.77 -8.71
C MET A 34 -4.96 -11.74 -8.47
N SER A 35 -6.18 -11.31 -8.78
CA SER A 35 -7.41 -12.09 -8.82
C SER A 35 -7.45 -13.28 -9.78
N ALA A 36 -6.59 -13.32 -10.81
CA ALA A 36 -6.49 -14.42 -11.76
C ALA A 36 -5.58 -15.56 -11.29
N ILE A 37 -4.67 -15.29 -10.34
CA ILE A 37 -3.61 -16.21 -9.89
C ILE A 37 -3.94 -16.82 -8.53
N LEU A 38 -4.65 -16.09 -7.67
CA LEU A 38 -4.95 -16.52 -6.31
C LEU A 38 -6.28 -17.29 -6.21
N PRO A 39 -6.37 -18.31 -5.33
CA PRO A 39 -7.66 -18.94 -5.02
C PRO A 39 -8.64 -17.91 -4.43
N PRO A 40 -9.96 -18.04 -4.68
CA PRO A 40 -10.96 -17.07 -4.26
C PRO A 40 -10.97 -16.83 -2.75
N ALA A 41 -10.60 -17.83 -1.94
CA ALA A 41 -10.47 -17.71 -0.49
C ALA A 41 -9.34 -16.76 -0.05
N VAL A 42 -8.23 -16.72 -0.80
CA VAL A 42 -7.10 -15.83 -0.51
C VAL A 42 -7.42 -14.40 -0.93
N LEU A 43 -8.13 -14.24 -2.05
CA LEU A 43 -8.66 -12.95 -2.48
C LEU A 43 -9.69 -12.41 -1.50
N GLU A 44 -10.57 -13.24 -0.96
CA GLU A 44 -11.49 -12.80 0.10
C GLU A 44 -10.74 -12.38 1.37
N TRP A 45 -9.63 -13.05 1.69
CA TRP A 45 -8.80 -12.69 2.83
C TRP A 45 -8.03 -11.37 2.63
N ILE A 46 -7.57 -11.09 1.41
CA ILE A 46 -6.79 -9.88 1.05
C ILE A 46 -7.69 -8.71 0.66
N GLU A 47 -8.64 -8.93 -0.25
CA GLU A 47 -9.51 -7.92 -0.89
C GLU A 47 -10.86 -7.76 -0.16
N GLY A 48 -11.33 -8.78 0.57
CA GLY A 48 -12.65 -8.83 1.20
C GLY A 48 -12.85 -7.93 2.42
N THR A 49 -12.14 -6.80 2.50
CA THR A 49 -12.34 -5.82 3.56
C THR A 49 -12.86 -4.53 2.97
N SER A 50 -14.18 -4.37 2.97
CA SER A 50 -14.79 -3.05 2.96
C SER A 50 -14.09 -2.18 4.02
N ILE A 51 -13.49 -1.08 3.58
CA ILE A 51 -12.73 -0.18 4.44
C ILE A 51 -13.67 0.40 5.51
N ASP A 52 -13.31 0.22 6.78
CA ASP A 52 -13.99 0.80 7.94
C ASP A 52 -13.16 1.99 8.46
N PRO A 53 -13.55 3.24 8.17
CA PRO A 53 -12.80 4.43 8.57
C PRO A 53 -12.65 4.59 10.09
N GLN A 54 -13.64 4.14 10.86
CA GLN A 54 -13.63 4.28 12.32
C GLN A 54 -12.56 3.37 12.91
N SER A 55 -12.47 2.14 12.42
CA SER A 55 -11.41 1.21 12.82
C SER A 55 -10.01 1.73 12.46
N GLN A 56 -9.85 2.37 11.30
CA GLN A 56 -8.58 2.92 10.83
C GLN A 56 -8.09 4.06 11.72
N ASP A 57 -8.98 4.95 12.16
CA ASP A 57 -8.63 6.07 13.04
C ASP A 57 -8.25 5.60 14.46
N LEU A 58 -8.96 4.57 14.97
CA LEU A 58 -8.64 3.92 16.24
C LEU A 58 -7.25 3.27 16.19
N ILE A 59 -6.94 2.52 15.13
CA ILE A 59 -5.62 1.91 14.93
C ILE A 59 -4.53 2.97 14.82
N SER A 60 -4.77 4.05 14.08
CA SER A 60 -3.82 5.16 13.94
C SER A 60 -3.49 5.76 15.31
N THR A 61 -4.51 6.09 16.10
CA THR A 61 -4.32 6.66 17.44
C THR A 61 -3.63 5.66 18.39
N ALA A 62 -4.07 4.40 18.39
CA ALA A 62 -3.49 3.37 19.24
C ALA A 62 -2.02 3.09 18.90
N SER A 63 -1.67 3.04 17.61
CA SER A 63 -0.29 2.83 17.16
C SER A 63 0.62 3.99 17.53
N GLN A 64 0.15 5.24 17.44
CA GLN A 64 0.88 6.42 17.91
C GLN A 64 1.15 6.37 19.41
N ILE A 65 0.11 6.09 20.22
CA ILE A 65 0.25 5.97 21.68
C ILE A 65 1.22 4.84 22.03
N TYR A 66 1.09 3.68 21.38
CA TYR A 66 1.96 2.54 21.58
C TYR A 66 3.43 2.89 21.28
N LEU A 67 3.71 3.51 20.13
CA LEU A 67 5.07 3.90 19.75
C LEU A 67 5.67 4.96 20.68
N ALA A 68 4.85 5.89 21.18
CA ALA A 68 5.28 6.87 22.17
C ALA A 68 5.71 6.20 23.49
N ILE A 69 4.89 5.27 24.00
CA ILE A 69 5.21 4.50 25.22
C ILE A 69 6.44 3.63 24.99
N LEU A 70 6.51 2.91 23.87
CA LEU A 70 7.64 2.06 23.51
C LEU A 70 8.94 2.86 23.47
N SER A 71 8.92 4.04 22.87
CA SER A 71 10.09 4.93 22.79
C SER A 71 10.55 5.38 24.17
N ALA A 72 9.61 5.75 25.06
CA ALA A 72 9.92 6.12 26.44
C ALA A 72 10.55 4.94 27.22
N VAL A 73 10.00 3.73 27.09
CA VAL A 73 10.53 2.52 27.73
C VAL A 73 11.92 2.19 27.20
N CYS A 74 12.14 2.25 25.89
CA CYS A 74 13.45 2.00 25.28
C CYS A 74 14.50 2.99 25.80
N PHE A 75 14.14 4.27 25.91
CA PHE A 75 15.04 5.29 26.44
C PHE A 75 15.40 5.03 27.91
N ILE A 76 14.41 4.74 28.77
CA ILE A 76 14.63 4.46 30.19
C ILE A 76 15.49 3.20 30.37
N ALA A 77 15.16 2.12 29.66
CA ALA A 77 15.89 0.86 29.73
C ALA A 77 17.35 1.02 29.27
N SER A 78 17.56 1.74 28.17
CA SER A 78 18.89 2.04 27.64
C SER A 78 19.71 2.93 28.57
N TYR A 79 19.07 3.92 29.20
CA TYR A 79 19.72 4.81 30.15
C TYR A 79 20.22 4.05 31.38
N ILE A 80 19.39 3.17 31.95
CA ILE A 80 19.77 2.34 33.10
C ILE A 80 20.87 1.34 32.73
N ALA A 81 20.76 0.72 31.56
CA ALA A 81 21.75 -0.27 31.10
C ALA A 81 23.05 0.34 30.56
N GLY A 82 23.07 1.64 30.24
CA GLY A 82 24.20 2.30 29.57
C GLY A 82 24.48 1.79 28.15
N SER A 83 23.53 1.08 27.52
CA SER A 83 23.70 0.43 26.23
C SER A 83 22.63 0.88 25.23
N VAL A 84 23.09 1.47 24.12
CA VAL A 84 22.22 1.86 23.00
C VAL A 84 21.69 0.63 22.25
N LEU A 85 22.48 -0.45 22.20
CA LEU A 85 22.10 -1.68 21.49
C LEU A 85 20.81 -2.29 22.08
N LEU A 86 20.69 -2.26 23.41
CA LEU A 86 19.51 -2.73 24.12
C LEU A 86 18.24 -1.94 23.72
N SER A 87 18.37 -0.64 23.46
CA SER A 87 17.24 0.17 22.97
C SER A 87 16.75 -0.28 21.60
N ILE A 88 17.68 -0.63 20.71
CA ILE A 88 17.40 -1.04 19.33
C ILE A 88 16.73 -2.41 19.33
N GLU A 89 17.18 -3.34 20.17
CA GLU A 89 16.58 -4.67 20.31
C GLU A 89 15.13 -4.57 20.81
N ILE A 90 14.89 -3.80 21.88
CA ILE A 90 13.55 -3.62 22.44
C ILE A 90 12.64 -2.89 21.44
N PHE A 91 13.13 -1.82 20.82
CA PHE A 91 12.34 -1.06 19.86
C PHE A 91 12.03 -1.90 18.62
N GLY A 92 13.01 -2.63 18.10
CA GLY A 92 12.83 -3.53 16.95
C GLY A 92 11.83 -4.63 17.24
N ALA A 93 11.91 -5.27 18.40
CA ALA A 93 10.95 -6.29 18.82
C ALA A 93 9.53 -5.69 18.99
N GLY A 94 9.41 -4.52 19.62
CA GLY A 94 8.13 -3.83 19.79
C GLY A 94 7.52 -3.35 18.47
N LEU A 95 8.35 -2.87 17.54
CA LEU A 95 7.91 -2.46 16.21
C LEU A 95 7.40 -3.64 15.40
N LEU A 96 8.12 -4.77 15.42
CA LEU A 96 7.67 -6.00 14.77
C LEU A 96 6.35 -6.50 15.34
N LEU A 97 6.19 -6.45 16.66
CA LEU A 97 4.93 -6.79 17.31
C LEU A 97 3.79 -5.88 16.83
N LEU A 98 4.01 -4.57 16.76
CA LEU A 98 3.02 -3.61 16.28
C LEU A 98 2.61 -3.89 14.84
N VAL A 99 3.58 -4.13 13.95
CA VAL A 99 3.29 -4.48 12.54
C VAL A 99 2.46 -5.75 12.47
N LEU A 100 2.81 -6.78 13.25
CA LEU A 100 2.05 -8.02 13.27
C LEU A 100 0.62 -7.80 13.79
N LEU A 101 0.42 -6.88 14.73
CA LEU A 101 -0.86 -6.56 15.33
C LEU A 101 -1.72 -5.59 14.49
N VAL A 102 -1.15 -4.84 13.57
CA VAL A 102 -1.88 -3.86 12.75
C VAL A 102 -2.06 -4.32 11.31
N SER A 103 -1.09 -5.07 10.77
CA SER A 103 -1.04 -5.42 9.35
C SER A 103 -2.15 -6.34 8.86
N PRO A 104 -2.56 -7.41 9.57
CA PRO A 104 -3.56 -8.30 9.02
C PRO A 104 -4.97 -7.72 9.22
N PRO A 105 -5.90 -7.99 8.28
CA PRO A 105 -7.27 -7.47 8.31
C PRO A 105 -8.10 -8.21 9.37
N TRP A 106 -7.87 -7.91 10.65
CA TRP A 106 -8.56 -8.57 11.77
C TRP A 106 -10.07 -8.41 11.65
N SER A 107 -10.81 -9.51 11.83
CA SER A 107 -12.27 -9.51 11.81
C SER A 107 -12.90 -8.55 12.83
N PHE A 108 -12.22 -8.29 13.96
CA PHE A 108 -12.64 -7.32 14.97
C PHE A 108 -12.66 -5.87 14.46
N LEU A 109 -11.84 -5.52 13.47
CA LEU A 109 -11.73 -4.17 12.90
C LEU A 109 -12.77 -3.89 11.80
N LYS A 110 -13.61 -4.88 11.44
CA LYS A 110 -14.59 -4.76 10.34
C LYS A 110 -16.03 -4.60 10.84
N ARG A 111 -16.26 -3.79 11.89
CA ARG A 111 -17.56 -3.70 12.56
C ARG A 111 -18.55 -2.78 11.83
N HIS A 112 -18.06 -1.75 11.17
CA HIS A 112 -18.88 -0.74 10.50
C HIS A 112 -18.42 -0.53 9.06
N PRO A 113 -18.65 -1.52 8.17
CA PRO A 113 -18.24 -1.42 6.78
C PRO A 113 -19.02 -0.30 6.07
N VAL A 114 -18.28 0.66 5.50
CA VAL A 114 -18.90 1.76 4.75
C VAL A 114 -19.32 1.27 3.36
N LYS A 115 -20.58 1.51 3.00
CA LYS A 115 -21.10 1.24 1.66
C LYS A 115 -20.71 2.39 0.72
N PHE A 116 -19.76 2.13 -0.18
CA PHE A 116 -19.39 3.11 -1.20
C PHE A 116 -20.56 3.37 -2.16
N LEU A 117 -20.77 4.64 -2.50
CA LEU A 117 -21.72 5.03 -3.56
C LEU A 117 -21.21 4.54 -4.92
N PRO A 118 -22.09 4.18 -5.87
CA PRO A 118 -21.68 3.78 -7.21
C PRO A 118 -20.93 4.94 -7.87
N ALA A 119 -19.87 4.61 -8.61
CA ALA A 119 -19.06 5.60 -9.31
C ALA A 119 -19.95 6.44 -10.24
N ARG A 120 -19.88 7.77 -10.10
CA ARG A 120 -20.64 8.70 -10.92
C ARG A 120 -20.22 8.54 -12.38
N THR A 121 -21.11 8.02 -13.21
CA THR A 121 -20.92 8.01 -14.66
C THR A 121 -21.04 9.45 -15.15
N LYS A 122 -19.99 10.02 -15.76
CA LYS A 122 -20.05 11.35 -16.38
C LYS A 122 -21.01 11.28 -17.57
N SER A 123 -22.07 12.08 -17.55
CA SER A 123 -22.98 12.33 -18.69
C SER A 123 -22.40 13.39 -19.61
#